data_AF-A0A2M8GGS0-F1
#
_entry.id   AF-A0A2M8GGS0-F1
#
_cell.length_a   1.000
_cell.length_b   1.000
_cell.length_c   1.000
_cell.angle_alpha   90.00
_cell.angle_beta   90.00
_cell.angle_gamma   90.00
#
_symmetry.space_group_name_H-M   'P 1'
#
loop_
_entity.id
_entity.type
_entity.pdbx_description
1 polymer ?
#
loop_
_entity_poly.entity_id
_entity_poly.type
_entity_poly.pdbx_seq_one_letter_code
_entity_poly.pdbx_strand_id
1 'polypeptide(L)'
;MQFWVIDLDDGFRDEAEGRHVKLENISSIPMLALWAGITAIPWRGPPPVNARGFLSILHEATTNPALDPSTRSSYAVRNYFMISKNFCSLHSRFGFYFSIVEALVSERAIENYISFQFKGGAADYQRRVRRAFFVGRILEEFGFRTEVKEDALFSRLEGQEEGFMKERLRIIGYLIIHTRQLDMIMLDDASISGQKAKITKDLHSLLETPGLLIPNSPIRFSH
;
A
#
# COMPACT_ATOMS: atom_id res chain seq x y z
N MET A 1 2.53 -3.75 -13.10
CA MET A 1 1.55 -4.04 -12.03
C MET A 1 0.18 -3.70 -12.59
N GLN A 2 -0.80 -4.59 -12.46
CA GLN A 2 -2.16 -4.37 -12.98
C GLN A 2 -3.12 -4.09 -11.82
N PHE A 3 -3.95 -3.06 -11.97
CA PHE A 3 -5.04 -2.73 -11.05
C PHE A 3 -6.35 -2.70 -11.84
N TRP A 4 -7.42 -3.12 -11.19
CA TRP A 4 -8.78 -3.03 -11.71
C TRP A 4 -9.46 -1.87 -11.00
N VAL A 5 -10.38 -1.17 -11.66
CA VAL A 5 -11.12 -0.07 -11.02
C VAL A 5 -12.59 -0.29 -11.27
N ILE A 6 -13.34 -0.28 -10.19
CA ILE A 6 -14.79 -0.37 -10.15
C ILE A 6 -15.28 1.02 -9.78
N ASP A 7 -16.03 1.64 -10.69
CA ASP A 7 -16.74 2.87 -10.39
C ASP A 7 -18.04 2.53 -9.65
N LEU A 8 -18.29 3.22 -8.54
CA LEU A 8 -19.50 3.04 -7.73
C LEU A 8 -20.60 4.02 -8.12
N ASP A 9 -20.24 5.19 -8.67
CA ASP A 9 -21.17 6.22 -9.12
C ASP A 9 -20.44 7.28 -9.97
N ASP A 10 -19.76 8.23 -9.31
CA ASP A 10 -19.14 9.42 -9.91
C ASP A 10 -17.60 9.40 -9.84
N GLY A 11 -16.99 8.21 -9.80
CA GLY A 11 -15.54 8.00 -9.69
C GLY A 11 -14.77 8.22 -11.00
N PHE A 12 -15.47 8.19 -12.14
CA PHE A 12 -14.97 8.62 -13.45
C PHE A 12 -15.52 9.98 -13.86
N ARG A 13 -14.81 10.70 -14.74
CA ARG A 13 -15.27 11.97 -15.32
C ARG A 13 -16.27 11.74 -16.45
N ASP A 14 -15.95 10.78 -17.30
CA ASP A 14 -16.74 10.32 -18.43
C ASP A 14 -16.90 8.79 -18.37
N GLU A 15 -17.93 8.25 -19.03
CA GLU A 15 -18.10 6.80 -19.16
C GLU A 15 -16.84 6.16 -19.76
N ALA A 16 -16.35 5.08 -19.12
CA ALA A 16 -15.18 4.38 -19.60
C ALA A 16 -15.55 3.47 -20.79
N GLU A 17 -15.08 3.84 -21.99
CA GLU A 17 -15.23 2.98 -23.17
C GLU A 17 -14.13 1.91 -23.23
N GLY A 18 -14.53 0.64 -23.34
CA GLY A 18 -13.62 -0.48 -23.54
C GLY A 18 -13.07 -1.07 -22.24
N ARG A 19 -11.88 -1.70 -22.29
CA ARG A 19 -11.32 -2.39 -21.12
C ARG A 19 -10.48 -1.47 -20.23
N HIS A 20 -9.83 -0.44 -20.75
CA HIS A 20 -8.86 0.36 -19.99
C HIS A 20 -9.37 1.78 -19.74
N VAL A 21 -9.25 2.28 -18.51
CA VAL A 21 -9.53 3.69 -18.17
C VAL A 21 -8.23 4.50 -18.12
N LYS A 22 -8.21 5.73 -18.62
CA LYS A 22 -7.03 6.59 -18.44
C LYS A 22 -7.09 7.24 -17.06
N LEU A 23 -5.93 7.51 -16.46
CA LEU A 23 -5.91 8.16 -15.15
C LEU A 23 -6.50 9.58 -15.18
N GLU A 24 -6.38 10.29 -16.31
CA GLU A 24 -7.04 11.58 -16.53
C GLU A 24 -8.57 11.50 -16.41
N ASN A 25 -9.17 10.34 -16.69
CA ASN A 25 -10.60 10.09 -16.55
C ASN A 25 -11.03 9.78 -15.10
N ILE A 26 -10.09 9.63 -14.15
CA ILE A 26 -10.45 9.42 -12.74
C ILE A 26 -10.77 10.76 -12.09
N SER A 27 -11.90 10.83 -11.40
CA SER A 27 -12.35 11.98 -10.59
C SER A 27 -12.08 11.77 -9.10
N SER A 28 -11.90 10.51 -8.65
CA SER A 28 -11.74 10.15 -7.24
C SER A 28 -10.52 10.79 -6.59
N ILE A 29 -10.76 11.74 -5.68
CA ILE A 29 -9.75 12.46 -4.90
C ILE A 29 -8.85 11.49 -4.13
N PRO A 30 -9.39 10.56 -3.30
CA PRO A 30 -8.54 9.67 -2.53
C PRO A 30 -7.78 8.64 -3.39
N MET A 31 -8.38 8.13 -4.48
CA MET A 31 -7.67 7.21 -5.37
C MET A 31 -6.47 7.89 -6.03
N LEU A 32 -6.64 9.12 -6.55
CA LEU A 32 -5.57 9.85 -7.22
C LEU A 32 -4.41 10.16 -6.25
N ALA A 33 -4.73 10.57 -5.02
CA ALA A 33 -3.72 10.82 -3.99
C ALA A 33 -2.95 9.55 -3.61
N LEU A 34 -3.67 8.44 -3.42
CA LEU A 34 -3.08 7.14 -3.11
C LEU A 34 -2.21 6.63 -4.28
N TRP A 35 -2.69 6.78 -5.51
CA TRP A 35 -1.97 6.39 -6.72
C TRP A 35 -0.68 7.19 -6.93
N ALA A 36 -0.70 8.49 -6.64
CA ALA A 36 0.50 9.33 -6.66
C ALA A 36 1.57 8.80 -5.70
N GLY A 37 1.18 8.31 -4.52
CA GLY A 37 2.08 7.62 -3.59
C GLY A 37 2.64 6.30 -4.13
N ILE A 38 1.77 5.46 -4.70
CA ILE A 38 2.12 4.16 -5.29
C ILE A 38 3.19 4.31 -6.39
N THR A 39 3.10 5.37 -7.18
CA THR A 39 3.93 5.57 -8.37
C THR A 39 5.10 6.54 -8.18
N ALA A 40 5.18 7.24 -7.04
CA ALA A 40 6.16 8.28 -6.80
C ALA A 40 7.62 7.81 -6.94
N ILE A 41 7.95 6.63 -6.40
CA ILE A 41 9.31 6.11 -6.37
C ILE A 41 9.31 4.67 -6.88
N PRO A 42 10.01 4.36 -7.99
CA PRO A 42 10.09 3.01 -8.52
C PRO A 42 10.64 2.03 -7.49
N TRP A 43 9.95 0.90 -7.34
CA TRP A 43 10.41 -0.18 -6.51
C TRP A 43 11.50 -0.99 -7.22
N ARG A 44 12.69 -1.09 -6.60
CA ARG A 44 13.88 -1.73 -7.19
C ARG A 44 14.05 -3.20 -6.79
N GLY A 45 13.05 -3.80 -6.16
CA GLY A 45 13.08 -5.18 -5.68
C GLY A 45 13.25 -5.28 -4.15
N PRO A 46 13.29 -6.51 -3.61
CA PRO A 46 13.46 -6.75 -2.18
C PRO A 46 14.82 -6.23 -1.69
N PRO A 47 14.92 -5.86 -0.40
CA PRO A 47 16.22 -5.60 0.21
C PRO A 47 17.11 -6.86 0.15
N PRO A 48 18.44 -6.70 0.06
CA PRO A 48 19.35 -7.83 0.07
C PRO A 48 19.23 -8.61 1.39
N VAL A 49 19.16 -9.94 1.30
CA VAL A 49 19.12 -10.83 2.45
C VAL A 49 20.50 -11.41 2.73
N ASN A 50 20.88 -11.50 4.01
CA ASN A 50 22.08 -12.23 4.40
C ASN A 50 21.87 -13.75 4.31
N ALA A 51 22.94 -14.55 4.34
CA ALA A 51 22.88 -16.01 4.15
C ALA A 51 21.95 -16.71 5.15
N ARG A 52 21.94 -16.27 6.42
CA ARG A 52 21.03 -16.80 7.46
C ARG A 52 19.56 -16.45 7.14
N GLY A 53 19.29 -15.23 6.70
CA GLY A 53 17.96 -14.79 6.29
C GLY A 53 17.44 -15.58 5.09
N PHE A 54 18.30 -15.82 4.09
CA PHE A 54 17.95 -16.60 2.92
C PHE A 54 17.59 -18.06 3.27
N LEU A 55 18.40 -18.73 4.10
CA LEU A 55 18.11 -20.12 4.51
C LEU A 55 16.82 -20.24 5.30
N SER A 56 16.53 -19.27 6.18
CA SER A 56 15.27 -19.22 6.94
C SER A 56 14.05 -19.11 6.03
N ILE A 57 14.14 -18.32 4.95
CA ILE A 57 13.05 -18.14 3.99
C ILE A 57 12.85 -19.40 3.15
N LEU A 58 13.93 -20.05 2.72
CA LEU A 58 13.84 -21.34 2.02
C LEU A 58 13.20 -22.42 2.89
N HIS A 59 13.61 -22.51 4.16
CA HIS A 59 13.01 -23.46 5.10
C HIS A 59 11.50 -23.21 5.23
N GLU A 60 11.09 -21.96 5.51
CA GLU A 60 9.67 -21.57 5.61
C GLU A 60 8.88 -21.94 4.34
N ALA A 61 9.43 -21.67 3.16
CA ALA A 61 8.80 -22.00 1.88
C ALA A 61 8.60 -23.52 1.67
N THR A 62 9.46 -24.36 2.25
CA THR A 62 9.34 -25.83 2.15
C THR A 62 8.43 -26.45 3.20
N THR A 63 8.27 -25.80 4.36
CA THR A 63 7.55 -26.37 5.50
C THR A 63 6.16 -25.79 5.72
N ASN A 64 5.80 -24.70 5.03
CA ASN A 64 4.52 -24.03 5.20
C ASN A 64 3.58 -24.29 4.01
N PRO A 65 2.55 -25.15 4.17
CA PRO A 65 1.59 -25.45 3.11
C PRO A 65 0.82 -24.23 2.60
N ALA A 66 0.69 -23.17 3.42
CA ALA A 66 0.03 -21.93 2.99
C ALA A 66 0.85 -21.13 1.96
N LEU A 67 2.13 -21.48 1.78
CA LEU A 67 3.02 -20.90 0.77
C LEU A 67 3.14 -21.78 -0.50
N ASP A 68 2.45 -22.93 -0.54
CA ASP A 68 2.51 -23.86 -1.67
C ASP A 68 1.92 -23.23 -2.94
N PRO A 69 2.72 -23.03 -4.02
CA PRO A 69 2.27 -22.44 -5.28
C PRO A 69 1.16 -23.25 -5.99
N SER A 70 1.01 -24.54 -5.65
CA SER A 70 0.02 -25.44 -6.24
C SER A 70 -1.38 -25.25 -5.65
N THR A 71 -1.51 -24.58 -4.50
CA THR A 71 -2.79 -24.22 -3.90
C THR A 71 -3.44 -23.06 -4.66
N ARG A 72 -4.10 -23.39 -5.78
CA ARG A 72 -4.91 -22.41 -6.53
C ARG A 72 -6.10 -21.96 -5.69
N SER A 73 -6.01 -20.77 -5.12
CA SER A 73 -7.20 -20.02 -4.72
C SER A 73 -8.08 -19.82 -5.95
N SER A 74 -9.31 -20.32 -5.93
CA SER A 74 -10.31 -20.19 -7.01
C SER A 74 -10.71 -18.74 -7.29
N TYR A 75 -10.37 -17.81 -6.39
CA TYR A 75 -10.38 -16.38 -6.64
C TYR A 75 -9.00 -15.96 -7.12
N ALA A 76 -8.86 -15.64 -8.41
CA ALA A 76 -7.71 -14.90 -8.90
C ALA A 76 -7.74 -13.50 -8.24
N VAL A 77 -7.17 -13.38 -7.05
CA VAL A 77 -7.16 -12.14 -6.26
C VAL A 77 -6.41 -11.08 -7.06
N ARG A 78 -7.16 -10.07 -7.51
CA ARG A 78 -6.68 -8.93 -8.29
C ARG A 78 -6.41 -7.76 -7.35
N ASN A 79 -5.44 -6.90 -7.67
CA ASN A 79 -5.37 -5.59 -7.05
C ASN A 79 -6.50 -4.75 -7.65
N TYR A 80 -7.40 -4.20 -6.84
CA TYR A 80 -8.51 -3.41 -7.36
C TYR A 80 -8.87 -2.23 -6.47
N PHE A 81 -9.34 -1.17 -7.11
CA PHE A 81 -9.96 -0.02 -6.49
C PHE A 81 -11.47 -0.10 -6.68
N MET A 82 -12.24 0.28 -5.65
CA MET A 82 -13.64 0.65 -5.74
C MET A 82 -13.73 2.13 -5.39
N ILE A 83 -14.30 2.96 -6.26
CA ILE A 83 -14.21 4.41 -6.13
C ILE A 83 -15.54 5.13 -6.36
N SER A 84 -15.68 6.26 -5.69
CA SER A 84 -16.51 7.39 -6.12
C SER A 84 -15.65 8.66 -6.07
N LYS A 85 -16.19 9.84 -6.37
CA LYS A 85 -15.43 11.10 -6.33
C LYS A 85 -14.72 11.34 -5.00
N ASN A 86 -15.37 11.02 -3.88
CA ASN A 86 -14.84 11.27 -2.53
C ASN A 86 -14.44 9.99 -1.79
N PHE A 87 -14.67 8.81 -2.36
CA PHE A 87 -14.40 7.53 -1.70
C PHE A 87 -13.43 6.66 -2.50
N CYS A 88 -12.59 5.91 -1.81
CA CYS A 88 -11.73 4.89 -2.39
C CYS A 88 -11.54 3.73 -1.43
N SER A 89 -11.81 2.51 -1.90
CA SER A 89 -11.36 1.27 -1.27
C SER A 89 -10.37 0.55 -2.19
N LEU A 90 -9.14 0.36 -1.74
CA LEU A 90 -8.11 -0.43 -2.41
C LEU A 90 -7.95 -1.77 -1.69
N HIS A 91 -8.08 -2.86 -2.44
CA HIS A 91 -7.59 -4.17 -2.04
C HIS A 91 -6.36 -4.52 -2.85
N SER A 92 -5.24 -4.75 -2.18
CA SER A 92 -3.95 -5.05 -2.80
C SER A 92 -3.38 -6.37 -2.28
N ARG A 93 -2.87 -7.19 -3.20
CA ARG A 93 -2.16 -8.44 -2.92
C ARG A 93 -0.91 -8.55 -3.78
N PHE A 94 0.25 -8.59 -3.14
CA PHE A 94 1.52 -8.91 -3.78
C PHE A 94 2.01 -10.26 -3.24
N GLY A 95 1.66 -11.36 -3.89
CA GLY A 95 1.97 -12.71 -3.38
C GLY A 95 1.29 -12.96 -2.02
N PHE A 96 2.08 -12.98 -0.96
CA PHE A 96 1.62 -13.20 0.43
C PHE A 96 1.42 -11.90 1.23
N TYR A 97 1.59 -10.74 0.60
CA TYR A 97 1.46 -9.44 1.23
C TYR A 97 0.12 -8.81 0.89
N PHE A 98 -0.72 -8.61 1.90
CA PHE A 98 -2.08 -8.13 1.74
C PHE A 98 -2.23 -6.75 2.37
N SER A 99 -2.89 -5.84 1.66
CA SER A 99 -3.18 -4.50 2.17
C SER A 99 -4.58 -4.07 1.76
N ILE A 100 -5.27 -3.40 2.67
CA ILE A 100 -6.56 -2.76 2.43
C ILE A 100 -6.41 -1.29 2.81
N VAL A 101 -6.82 -0.40 1.91
CA VAL A 101 -6.98 1.03 2.22
C VAL A 101 -8.44 1.39 1.99
N GLU A 102 -9.04 2.10 2.92
CA GLU A 102 -10.32 2.75 2.71
C GLU A 102 -10.21 4.21 3.09
N ALA A 103 -10.71 5.11 2.25
CA ALA A 103 -10.66 6.53 2.53
C ALA A 103 -11.88 7.27 2.01
N LEU A 104 -12.35 8.21 2.82
CA LEU A 104 -13.30 9.24 2.42
C LEU A 104 -12.59 10.59 2.57
N VAL A 105 -12.56 11.36 1.48
CA VAL A 105 -11.93 12.68 1.42
C VAL A 105 -12.85 13.64 0.69
N SER A 106 -13.28 14.68 1.39
CA SER A 106 -14.16 15.76 0.93
C SER A 106 -13.74 17.09 1.58
N GLU A 107 -14.45 18.16 1.22
CA GLU A 107 -14.28 19.49 1.81
C GLU A 107 -14.64 19.53 3.31
N ARG A 108 -15.42 18.57 3.81
CA ARG A 108 -15.86 18.50 5.21
C ARG A 108 -14.88 17.69 6.04
N ALA A 109 -13.94 18.37 6.69
CA ALA A 109 -12.89 17.73 7.49
C ALA A 109 -13.41 16.68 8.49
N ILE A 110 -14.56 16.92 9.14
CA ILE A 110 -15.13 16.00 10.13
C ILE A 110 -15.56 14.65 9.56
N GLU A 111 -15.90 14.58 8.27
CA GLU A 111 -16.31 13.35 7.58
C GLU A 111 -15.08 12.57 7.08
N ASN A 112 -13.95 13.25 6.91
CA ASN A 112 -12.77 12.69 6.27
C ASN A 112 -12.11 11.61 7.10
N TYR A 113 -11.70 10.53 6.44
CA TYR A 113 -10.91 9.48 7.07
C TYR A 113 -10.00 8.69 6.13
N ILE A 114 -9.00 8.04 6.73
CA ILE A 114 -8.18 6.98 6.13
C ILE A 114 -8.15 5.81 7.11
N SER A 115 -8.47 4.63 6.62
CA SER A 115 -8.26 3.33 7.25
C SER A 115 -7.22 2.58 6.44
N PHE A 116 -6.17 2.08 7.08
CA PHE A 116 -5.16 1.25 6.44
C PHE A 116 -4.92 -0.01 7.26
N GLN A 117 -4.91 -1.13 6.56
CA GLN A 117 -4.63 -2.43 7.15
C GLN A 117 -3.65 -3.18 6.28
N PHE A 118 -2.72 -3.90 6.90
CA PHE A 118 -1.96 -4.92 6.17
C PHE A 118 -1.65 -6.12 7.05
N LYS A 119 -1.45 -7.26 6.40
CA LYS A 119 -1.08 -8.53 7.05
C LYS A 119 -0.28 -9.40 6.08
N GLY A 120 0.36 -10.42 6.64
CA GLY A 120 0.86 -11.58 5.90
C GLY A 120 2.34 -11.47 5.57
N GLY A 121 2.80 -12.31 4.66
CA GLY A 121 4.17 -12.39 4.21
C GLY A 121 4.69 -13.81 4.15
N ALA A 122 5.82 -13.96 3.47
CA ALA A 122 6.41 -15.26 3.17
C ALA A 122 7.51 -15.64 4.17
N ALA A 123 7.88 -14.74 5.08
CA ALA A 123 8.86 -15.02 6.12
C ALA A 123 8.21 -15.62 7.38
N ASP A 124 9.05 -16.09 8.30
CA ASP A 124 8.61 -16.61 9.60
C ASP A 124 7.78 -15.60 10.40
N TYR A 125 6.95 -16.10 11.31
CA TYR A 125 5.99 -15.29 12.06
C TYR A 125 6.63 -14.10 12.79
N GLN A 126 7.80 -14.30 13.42
CA GLN A 126 8.49 -13.24 14.16
C GLN A 126 8.87 -12.07 13.25
N ARG A 127 9.34 -12.35 12.03
CA ARG A 127 9.63 -11.31 11.03
C ARG A 127 8.39 -10.55 10.60
N ARG A 128 7.27 -11.23 10.39
CA ARG A 128 6.02 -10.59 9.98
C ARG A 128 5.47 -9.65 11.06
N VAL A 129 5.50 -10.08 12.32
CA VAL A 129 5.14 -9.23 13.48
C VAL A 129 6.04 -7.99 13.57
N ARG A 130 7.36 -8.16 13.43
CA ARG A 130 8.29 -7.02 13.45
C ARG A 130 8.04 -6.04 12.30
N ARG A 131 7.66 -6.53 11.11
CA ARG A 131 7.24 -5.65 10.00
C ARG A 131 5.98 -4.85 10.34
N ALA A 132 4.99 -5.48 10.98
CA ALA A 132 3.76 -4.79 11.42
C ALA A 132 4.10 -3.61 12.34
N PHE A 133 4.93 -3.83 13.36
CA PHE A 133 5.41 -2.75 14.25
C PHE A 133 6.27 -1.71 13.52
N PHE A 134 7.14 -2.14 12.61
CA PHE A 134 8.01 -1.22 11.85
C PHE A 134 7.18 -0.20 11.07
N VAL A 135 6.18 -0.66 10.32
CA VAL A 135 5.32 0.24 9.52
C VAL A 135 4.39 1.04 10.42
N GLY A 136 3.85 0.44 11.49
CA GLY A 136 3.00 1.13 12.47
C GLY A 136 3.72 2.36 13.06
N ARG A 137 4.96 2.20 13.52
CA ARG A 137 5.76 3.30 14.06
C ARG A 137 6.02 4.41 13.04
N ILE A 138 6.24 4.08 11.78
CA ILE A 138 6.38 5.10 10.72
C ILE A 138 5.07 5.86 10.56
N LEU A 139 3.92 5.19 10.54
CA LEU A 139 2.62 5.84 10.40
C LEU A 139 2.27 6.74 11.59
N GLU A 140 2.66 6.35 12.80
CA GLU A 140 2.50 7.18 14.01
C GLU A 140 3.24 8.52 13.88
N GLU A 141 4.45 8.53 13.28
CA GLU A 141 5.20 9.75 13.00
C GLU A 141 4.45 10.71 12.05
N PHE A 142 3.50 10.20 11.26
CA PHE A 142 2.65 10.99 10.34
C PHE A 142 1.23 11.22 10.87
N GLY A 143 0.97 10.94 12.15
CA GLY A 143 -0.29 11.29 12.83
C GLY A 143 -1.38 10.23 12.76
N PHE A 144 -1.07 9.01 12.29
CA PHE A 144 -2.01 7.90 12.37
C PHE A 144 -2.02 7.30 13.78
N ARG A 145 -3.20 6.89 14.24
CA ARG A 145 -3.31 5.95 15.37
C ARG A 145 -3.11 4.54 14.83
N THR A 146 -2.28 3.73 15.49
CA THR A 146 -2.00 2.37 15.03
C THR A 146 -2.21 1.32 16.12
N GLU A 147 -2.63 0.13 15.70
CA GLU A 147 -2.79 -1.05 16.53
C GLU A 147 -2.19 -2.25 15.80
N VAL A 148 -1.34 -3.03 16.47
CA VAL A 148 -0.78 -4.27 15.93
C VAL A 148 -1.38 -5.44 16.70
N LYS A 149 -2.05 -6.35 15.97
CA LYS A 149 -2.50 -7.64 16.49
C LYS A 149 -1.79 -8.73 15.73
N GLU A 150 -0.92 -9.46 16.41
CA GLU A 150 -0.07 -10.46 15.77
C GLU A 150 0.77 -9.84 14.64
N ASP A 151 0.64 -10.34 13.40
CA ASP A 151 1.29 -9.82 12.20
C ASP A 151 0.39 -8.88 11.37
N ALA A 152 -0.76 -8.47 11.91
CA ALA A 152 -1.67 -7.53 11.29
C ALA A 152 -1.50 -6.13 11.88
N LEU A 153 -1.31 -5.14 11.02
CA LEU A 153 -1.37 -3.72 11.37
C LEU A 153 -2.74 -3.16 11.02
N PHE A 154 -3.32 -2.39 11.93
CA PHE A 154 -4.49 -1.56 11.73
C PHE A 154 -4.11 -0.10 12.01
N SER A 155 -4.48 0.82 11.12
CA SER A 155 -4.11 2.23 11.21
C SER A 155 -5.25 3.13 10.78
N ARG A 156 -5.46 4.22 11.52
CA ARG A 156 -6.60 5.14 11.35
C ARG A 156 -6.17 6.59 11.48
N LEU A 157 -6.71 7.45 10.62
CA LEU A 157 -6.62 8.91 10.69
C LEU A 157 -7.95 9.52 10.24
N GLU A 158 -8.44 10.53 10.94
CA GLU A 158 -9.77 11.10 10.69
C GLU A 158 -9.85 12.58 11.10
N GLY A 159 -10.88 13.27 10.62
CA GLY A 159 -11.21 14.62 11.09
C GLY A 159 -10.27 15.72 10.57
N GLN A 160 -9.53 15.48 9.48
CA GLN A 160 -8.55 16.42 8.92
C GLN A 160 -8.98 16.96 7.56
N GLU A 161 -8.46 18.13 7.19
CA GLU A 161 -8.76 18.81 5.92
C GLU A 161 -8.28 18.03 4.69
N GLU A 162 -8.95 18.21 3.55
CA GLU A 162 -8.68 17.48 2.29
C GLU A 162 -7.18 17.46 1.92
N GLY A 163 -6.50 18.61 1.98
CA GLY A 163 -5.09 18.72 1.60
C GLY A 163 -4.21 17.79 2.42
N PHE A 164 -4.41 17.79 3.74
CA PHE A 164 -3.70 16.91 4.67
C PHE A 164 -4.01 15.43 4.39
N MET A 165 -5.28 15.09 4.12
CA MET A 165 -5.69 13.72 3.80
C MET A 165 -5.01 13.19 2.53
N LYS A 166 -4.90 14.03 1.50
CA LYS A 166 -4.22 13.68 0.24
C LYS A 166 -2.74 13.39 0.46
N GLU A 167 -2.06 14.20 1.28
CA GLU A 167 -0.67 13.94 1.65
C GLU A 167 -0.52 12.61 2.40
N ARG A 168 -1.43 12.31 3.33
CA ARG A 168 -1.40 11.05 4.08
C ARG A 168 -1.71 9.83 3.21
N LEU A 169 -2.58 9.96 2.22
CA LEU A 169 -2.80 8.91 1.22
C LEU A 169 -1.58 8.66 0.34
N ARG A 170 -0.81 9.70 -0.01
CA ARG A 170 0.46 9.53 -0.74
C ARG A 170 1.46 8.70 0.08
N ILE A 171 1.55 8.94 1.39
CA ILE A 171 2.40 8.15 2.30
C ILE A 171 1.96 6.68 2.30
N ILE A 172 0.66 6.41 2.45
CA ILE A 172 0.12 5.03 2.42
C ILE A 172 0.45 4.35 1.09
N GLY A 173 0.25 5.06 -0.02
CA GLY A 173 0.55 4.55 -1.36
C GLY A 173 2.01 4.14 -1.52
N TYR A 174 2.94 4.98 -1.04
CA TYR A 174 4.36 4.65 -1.02
C TYR A 174 4.63 3.40 -0.16
N LEU A 175 4.09 3.35 1.07
CA LEU A 175 4.36 2.25 2.01
C LEU A 175 3.86 0.90 1.50
N ILE A 176 2.70 0.83 0.85
CA ILE A 176 2.18 -0.41 0.23
C ILE A 176 3.21 -1.05 -0.73
N ILE A 177 3.95 -0.21 -1.45
CA ILE A 177 4.93 -0.66 -2.43
C ILE A 177 6.26 -1.00 -1.77
N HIS A 178 6.76 -0.11 -0.91
CA HIS A 178 8.12 -0.21 -0.38
C HIS A 178 8.25 -1.07 0.88
N THR A 179 7.14 -1.56 1.43
CA THR A 179 7.14 -2.47 2.60
C THR A 179 6.77 -3.90 2.26
N ARG A 180 6.34 -4.21 1.02
CA ARG A 180 5.82 -5.53 0.64
C ARG A 180 6.75 -6.69 1.04
N GLN A 181 8.06 -6.62 0.78
CA GLN A 181 8.99 -7.72 1.07
C GLN A 181 9.92 -7.43 2.26
N LEU A 182 9.54 -6.48 3.10
CA LEU A 182 10.43 -5.99 4.16
C LEU A 182 10.58 -7.00 5.31
N ASP A 183 9.64 -7.95 5.46
CA ASP A 183 9.70 -9.06 6.42
C ASP A 183 10.96 -9.90 6.23
N MET A 184 11.46 -10.04 5.00
CA MET A 184 12.67 -10.81 4.69
C MET A 184 13.92 -10.39 5.47
N ILE A 185 13.97 -9.16 6.00
CA ILE A 185 15.13 -8.60 6.73
C ILE A 185 14.83 -8.24 8.19
N MET A 186 13.63 -8.54 8.70
CA MET A 186 13.17 -8.08 10.02
C MET A 186 13.89 -8.67 11.25
N LEU A 187 14.94 -9.47 11.07
CA LEU A 187 15.82 -9.93 12.16
C LEU A 187 17.22 -9.29 12.13
N ASP A 188 17.49 -8.40 11.19
CA ASP A 188 18.76 -7.69 11.05
C ASP A 188 18.56 -6.21 11.37
N ASP A 189 18.90 -5.81 12.60
CA ASP A 189 18.66 -4.47 13.10
C ASP A 189 19.38 -3.39 12.27
N ALA A 190 20.58 -3.68 11.74
CA ALA A 190 21.30 -2.76 10.87
C ALA A 190 20.53 -2.55 9.54
N SER A 191 20.04 -3.62 8.94
CA SER A 191 19.19 -3.56 7.75
C SER A 191 17.87 -2.81 8.02
N ILE A 192 17.24 -3.03 9.18
CA ILE A 192 16.02 -2.34 9.59
C ILE A 192 16.27 -0.83 9.72
N SER A 193 17.33 -0.42 10.41
CA SER A 193 17.69 1.00 10.57
C SER A 193 17.99 1.67 9.23
N GLY A 194 18.72 1.00 8.33
CA GLY A 194 18.99 1.51 6.99
C GLY A 194 17.71 1.70 6.17
N GLN A 195 16.77 0.75 6.25
CA GLN A 195 15.48 0.87 5.57
C GLN A 195 14.58 1.95 6.18
N LYS A 196 14.58 2.12 7.51
CA LYS A 196 13.88 3.23 8.15
C LYS A 196 14.38 4.57 7.61
N ALA A 197 15.70 4.79 7.62
CA ALA A 197 16.30 6.03 7.14
C ALA A 197 15.96 6.31 5.67
N LYS A 198 16.00 5.28 4.80
CA LYS A 198 15.60 5.39 3.40
C LYS A 198 14.12 5.79 3.27
N ILE A 199 13.22 5.05 3.94
CA ILE A 199 11.78 5.29 3.86
C ILE A 199 11.44 6.70 4.37
N THR A 200 11.98 7.10 5.53
CA THR A 200 11.75 8.44 6.08
C THR A 200 12.21 9.52 5.11
N LYS A 201 13.41 9.40 4.51
CA LYS A 201 13.90 10.33 3.49
C LYS A 201 12.97 10.43 2.28
N ASP A 202 12.55 9.28 1.76
CA ASP A 202 11.66 9.19 0.60
C ASP A 202 10.29 9.82 0.91
N LEU A 203 9.75 9.62 2.11
CA LEU A 203 8.48 10.21 2.56
C LEU A 203 8.59 11.73 2.74
N HIS A 204 9.69 12.26 3.30
CA HIS A 204 9.88 13.71 3.39
C HIS A 204 9.96 14.35 2.00
N SER A 205 10.73 13.76 1.08
CA SER A 205 10.83 14.25 -0.31
C SER A 205 9.48 14.22 -1.04
N LEU A 206 8.65 13.20 -0.75
CA LEU A 206 7.29 13.09 -1.29
C LEU A 206 6.40 14.25 -0.84
N LEU A 207 6.49 14.66 0.43
CA LEU A 207 5.70 15.75 1.00
C LEU A 207 6.21 17.13 0.56
N GLU A 208 7.52 17.29 0.36
CA GLU A 208 8.13 18.54 -0.14
C GLU A 208 7.82 18.83 -1.61
N THR A 209 7.35 17.84 -2.37
CA THR A 209 6.97 18.00 -3.78
C THR A 209 5.45 18.15 -3.88
N PRO A 210 4.89 19.36 -4.07
CA PRO A 210 3.48 19.55 -4.33
C PRO A 210 3.15 18.89 -5.67
N GLY A 211 2.12 18.03 -5.68
CA GLY A 211 1.67 17.17 -6.78
C GLY A 211 2.28 17.43 -8.15
N LEU A 212 3.42 16.81 -8.45
CA LEU A 212 3.99 16.78 -9.79
C LEU A 212 3.16 15.82 -10.65
N LEU A 213 2.83 16.30 -11.85
CA LEU A 213 2.02 15.67 -12.90
C LEU A 213 2.16 14.15 -12.91
N ILE A 214 1.03 13.47 -12.74
CA ILE A 214 0.99 12.02 -12.75
C ILE A 214 1.52 11.57 -14.12
N PRO A 215 2.55 10.70 -14.20
CA PRO A 215 3.11 10.32 -15.48
C PRO A 215 2.02 9.73 -16.39
N ASN A 216 1.98 10.16 -17.66
CA ASN A 216 1.11 9.68 -18.73
C ASN A 216 1.35 8.20 -19.12
N SER A 217 1.69 7.34 -18.16
CA SER A 217 1.80 5.91 -18.39
C SER A 217 0.39 5.33 -18.54
N PRO A 218 0.06 4.68 -19.67
CA PRO A 218 -1.23 4.01 -19.82
C PRO A 218 -1.29 2.88 -18.80
N ILE A 219 -2.06 3.09 -17.74
CA ILE A 219 -2.35 2.04 -16.77
C ILE A 219 -3.34 1.11 -17.43
N ARG A 220 -2.99 -0.17 -17.49
CA ARG A 220 -3.94 -1.17 -17.96
C ARG A 220 -4.93 -1.46 -16.84
N PHE A 221 -6.04 -0.74 -16.83
CA PHE A 221 -7.21 -1.16 -16.08
C PHE A 221 -8.01 -2.14 -16.91
N SER A 222 -8.76 -2.98 -16.25
CA SER A 222 -9.73 -3.85 -16.88
C SER A 222 -10.95 -3.84 -15.97
N HIS A 223 -12.13 -3.81 -16.57
CA HIS A 223 -13.41 -3.95 -15.86
C HIS A 223 -13.69 -5.43 -15.61
#